data_AF-A0A7V9MTQ5-F1
#
_entry.id   AF-A0A7V9MTQ5-F1
#
_cell.length_a   1.000
_cell.length_b   1.000
_cell.length_c   1.000
_cell.angle_alpha   90.00
_cell.angle_beta   90.00
_cell.angle_gamma   90.00
#
_symmetry.space_group_name_H-M   'P 1'
#
loop_
_entity.id
_entity.type
_entity.pdbx_description
1 polymer ?
#
loop_
_entity_poly.entity_id
_entity_poly.type
_entity_poly.pdbx_seq_one_letter_code
_entity_poly.pdbx_strand_id
1 'polypeptide(L)'
;MTRQTYSIFVRNRPTRHGFLFDGISFPSASPCFDELVDRIIDCADGAWGGRRWHLLPHRGETLADSTWQLLEALDVDYLHAFSPLAPALLTALNERVSPVVLDAAKRSSPPVGPSGGLEED
;
A
#
# COMPACT_ATOMS: atom_id res chain seq x y z
N MET A 1 -38.50 -5.56 37.88
CA MET A 1 -37.49 -5.94 36.87
C MET A 1 -36.16 -5.34 37.29
N THR A 2 -35.23 -6.17 37.77
CA THR A 2 -33.87 -5.75 38.14
C THR A 2 -33.03 -5.62 36.87
N ARG A 3 -32.55 -4.40 36.56
CA ARG A 3 -31.59 -4.18 35.47
C ARG A 3 -30.22 -4.69 35.91
N GLN A 4 -29.72 -5.74 35.26
CA GLN A 4 -28.32 -6.12 35.41
C GLN A 4 -27.45 -5.20 34.57
N THR A 5 -26.50 -4.55 35.23
CA THR A 5 -25.49 -3.71 34.59
C THR A 5 -24.29 -4.58 34.27
N TYR A 6 -23.84 -4.54 33.02
CA TYR A 6 -22.64 -5.23 32.57
C TYR A 6 -21.60 -4.20 32.14
N SER A 7 -20.33 -4.48 32.43
CA SER A 7 -19.20 -3.71 31.91
C SER A 7 -18.54 -4.49 30.79
N ILE A 8 -18.42 -3.88 29.62
CA ILE A 8 -17.74 -4.46 28.45
C ILE A 8 -16.37 -3.81 28.36
N PHE A 9 -15.31 -4.62 28.42
CA PHE A 9 -13.94 -4.18 28.20
C PHE A 9 -13.54 -4.55 26.77
N VAL A 10 -13.38 -3.53 25.92
CA VAL A 10 -12.90 -3.70 24.54
C VAL A 10 -11.43 -3.28 24.47
N ARG A 11 -10.59 -4.15 23.91
CA ARG A 11 -9.22 -3.80 23.51
C ARG A 11 -9.22 -3.48 22.02
N ASN A 12 -8.67 -2.33 21.64
CA ASN A 12 -8.48 -2.02 20.23
C ASN A 12 -7.54 -3.04 19.60
N ARG A 13 -7.92 -3.56 18.43
CA ARG A 13 -7.04 -4.44 17.66
C ARG A 13 -5.82 -3.64 17.19
N PRO A 14 -4.64 -4.26 17.08
CA PRO A 14 -3.50 -3.71 16.38
C PRO A 14 -3.89 -3.21 14.99
N THR A 15 -3.54 -1.97 14.65
CA THR A 15 -3.67 -1.44 13.29
C THR A 15 -2.86 -2.29 12.31
N ARG A 16 -3.50 -2.70 11.21
CA ARG A 16 -2.92 -3.49 10.13
C ARG A 16 -2.71 -2.63 8.90
N HIS A 17 -1.48 -2.65 8.40
CA HIS A 17 -1.09 -1.88 7.23
C HIS A 17 -0.72 -2.83 6.09
N GLY A 18 -1.16 -2.48 4.88
CA GLY A 18 -0.71 -3.07 3.63
C GLY A 18 -0.01 -2.00 2.78
N PHE A 19 0.94 -2.45 1.97
CA PHE A 19 1.64 -1.59 1.01
C PHE A 19 1.45 -2.15 -0.40
N LEU A 20 0.86 -1.34 -1.27
CA LEU A 20 0.76 -1.59 -2.70
C LEU A 20 2.00 -1.03 -3.40
N PHE A 21 2.68 -1.88 -4.17
CA PHE A 21 3.79 -1.47 -5.01
C PHE A 21 3.57 -1.85 -6.47
N ASP A 22 3.94 -0.95 -7.38
CA ASP A 22 3.82 -1.17 -8.82
C ASP A 22 5.07 -1.87 -9.34
N GLY A 23 4.95 -3.16 -9.67
CA GLY A 23 6.05 -3.93 -10.22
C GLY A 23 6.42 -3.54 -11.66
N ILE A 24 5.62 -2.71 -12.34
CA ILE A 24 5.90 -2.21 -13.69
C ILE A 24 6.65 -0.89 -13.62
N SER A 25 6.17 0.07 -12.82
CA SER A 25 6.81 1.38 -12.67
C SER A 25 8.12 1.33 -11.88
N PHE A 26 8.29 0.33 -11.02
CA PHE A 26 9.49 0.15 -10.20
C PHE A 26 10.14 -1.23 -10.45
N PRO A 27 10.82 -1.42 -11.59
CA PRO A 27 11.54 -2.65 -11.84
C PRO A 27 12.69 -2.83 -10.83
N SER A 28 12.90 -4.05 -10.36
CA SER A 28 13.79 -4.40 -9.24
C SER A 28 15.27 -4.08 -9.44
N ALA A 29 15.69 -3.71 -10.65
CA ALA A 29 17.06 -3.31 -10.98
C ALA A 29 17.20 -1.79 -11.21
N SER A 30 16.17 -0.99 -10.91
CA SER A 30 16.20 0.47 -11.09
C SER A 30 16.50 1.21 -9.79
N PRO A 31 17.17 2.38 -9.85
CA PRO A 31 17.35 3.24 -8.68
C PRO A 31 16.02 3.71 -8.08
N CYS A 32 14.95 3.79 -8.89
CA CYS A 32 13.61 4.09 -8.42
C CYS A 32 13.06 3.02 -7.47
N PHE A 33 13.52 1.76 -7.59
CA PHE A 33 13.12 0.68 -6.69
C PHE A 33 13.73 0.86 -5.30
N ASP A 34 15.00 1.29 -5.22
CA ASP A 34 15.64 1.58 -3.93
C ASP A 34 14.91 2.75 -3.22
N GLU A 35 14.56 3.81 -3.95
CA GLU A 35 13.76 4.92 -3.40
C GLU A 35 12.36 4.47 -2.92
N LEU A 36 11.73 3.52 -3.61
CA LEU A 36 10.47 2.92 -3.17
C LEU A 36 10.65 2.14 -1.87
N VAL A 37 11.71 1.33 -1.77
CA VAL A 37 12.03 0.57 -0.57
C VAL A 37 12.29 1.49 0.60
N ASP A 38 13.06 2.56 0.40
CA ASP A 38 13.32 3.58 1.42
C ASP A 38 12.02 4.24 1.90
N ARG A 39 11.11 4.62 0.98
CA ARG A 39 9.79 5.16 1.35
C ARG A 39 8.93 4.18 2.14
N ILE A 40 8.99 2.88 1.81
CA ILE A 40 8.29 1.84 2.57
C ILE A 40 8.88 1.74 3.98
N ILE A 41 10.22 1.75 4.09
CA ILE A 41 10.93 1.70 5.38
C ILE A 41 10.60 2.95 6.21
N ASP A 42 10.66 4.14 5.63
CA ASP A 42 10.34 5.41 6.31
C ASP A 42 8.88 5.46 6.77
N CYS A 43 7.94 4.99 5.94
CA CYS A 43 6.52 4.90 6.32
C CYS A 43 6.31 3.90 7.46
N ALA A 44 7.14 2.85 7.50
CA ALA A 44 7.09 1.85 8.53
C ALA A 44 7.91 2.24 9.78
N ASP A 45 8.82 3.20 9.69
CA ASP A 45 9.66 3.64 10.80
C ASP A 45 8.80 4.28 11.89
N GLY A 46 9.07 3.91 13.15
CA GLY A 46 8.23 4.27 14.30
C GLY A 46 6.87 3.54 14.41
N ALA A 47 6.34 2.98 13.33
CA ALA A 47 5.08 2.21 13.35
C ALA A 47 5.29 0.69 13.36
N TRP A 48 6.47 0.22 12.94
CA TRP A 48 6.70 -1.20 12.71
C TRP A 48 6.56 -2.04 13.97
N GLY A 49 7.09 -1.60 15.11
CA GLY A 49 6.91 -2.28 16.41
C GLY A 49 7.14 -3.80 16.40
N GLY A 50 7.94 -4.33 15.45
CA GLY A 50 8.17 -5.75 15.21
C GLY A 50 7.04 -6.53 14.50
N ARG A 51 6.04 -5.84 13.91
CA ARG A 51 4.90 -6.45 13.22
C ARG A 51 5.21 -6.73 11.76
N ARG A 52 4.62 -7.81 11.23
CA ARG A 52 4.69 -8.16 9.80
C ARG A 52 3.67 -7.35 9.03
N TRP A 53 4.14 -6.53 8.10
CA TRP A 53 3.30 -5.73 7.21
C TRP A 53 3.38 -6.34 5.82
N HIS A 54 2.31 -6.22 5.05
CA HIS A 54 2.15 -6.98 3.81
C HIS A 54 2.50 -6.13 2.59
N LEU A 55 3.46 -6.60 1.80
CA LEU A 55 3.81 -6.06 0.50
C LEU A 55 2.96 -6.76 -0.56
N LEU A 56 2.15 -5.98 -1.28
CA LEU A 56 1.18 -6.48 -2.24
C LEU A 56 1.51 -5.89 -3.62
N PRO A 57 1.93 -6.72 -4.59
CA PRO A 57 2.22 -6.24 -5.93
C PRO A 57 0.92 -5.88 -6.65
N HIS A 58 0.91 -4.75 -7.36
CA HIS A 58 -0.12 -4.45 -8.36
C HIS A 58 0.53 -4.22 -9.72
N ARG A 59 -0.29 -4.33 -10.78
CA ARG A 59 0.14 -4.13 -12.16
C ARG A 59 -0.88 -3.24 -12.87
N GLY A 60 -0.56 -1.95 -12.98
CA GLY A 60 -1.37 -0.99 -13.72
C GLY A 60 -2.77 -0.81 -13.12
N GLU A 61 -3.78 -1.37 -13.78
CA GLU A 61 -5.19 -1.13 -13.45
C GLU A 61 -5.84 -2.21 -12.58
N THR A 62 -5.14 -3.28 -12.23
CA THR A 62 -5.72 -4.39 -11.46
C THR A 62 -4.72 -5.11 -10.56
N LEU A 63 -5.26 -5.91 -9.63
CA LEU A 63 -4.52 -6.90 -8.85
C LEU A 63 -4.77 -8.30 -9.42
N ALA A 64 -3.78 -9.17 -9.30
CA ALA A 64 -3.97 -10.59 -9.56
C ALA A 64 -4.95 -11.19 -8.54
N ASP A 65 -5.70 -12.23 -8.92
CA ASP A 65 -6.68 -12.87 -8.03
C ASP A 65 -6.06 -13.36 -6.71
N SER A 66 -4.84 -13.89 -6.75
CA SER A 66 -4.10 -14.29 -5.56
C SER A 66 -3.79 -13.11 -4.62
N THR A 67 -3.56 -11.92 -5.19
CA THR A 67 -3.30 -10.69 -4.42
C THR A 67 -4.60 -10.16 -3.82
N TRP A 68 -5.71 -10.25 -4.56
CA TRP A 68 -7.04 -9.96 -4.01
C TRP A 68 -7.38 -10.86 -2.83
N GLN A 69 -7.23 -12.17 -2.99
CA GLN A 69 -7.48 -13.14 -1.92
C GLN A 69 -6.60 -12.87 -0.70
N LEU A 70 -5.34 -12.52 -0.91
CA LEU A 70 -4.45 -12.14 0.18
C LEU A 70 -4.94 -10.86 0.87
N LEU A 71 -5.24 -9.81 0.12
CA LEU A 71 -5.71 -8.53 0.67
C LEU A 71 -6.99 -8.71 1.51
N GLU A 72 -7.94 -9.50 1.04
CA GLU A 72 -9.18 -9.83 1.76
C GLU A 72 -8.91 -10.66 3.02
N ALA A 73 -7.99 -11.63 2.96
CA ALA A 73 -7.62 -12.44 4.12
C ALA A 73 -6.86 -11.65 5.20
N LEU A 74 -6.14 -10.61 4.82
CA LEU A 74 -5.35 -9.78 5.73
C LEU A 74 -6.20 -8.81 6.54
N ASP A 75 -7.35 -8.39 6.00
CA ASP A 75 -8.28 -7.44 6.65
C ASP A 75 -7.51 -6.22 7.17
N VAL A 76 -6.89 -5.50 6.22
CA VAL A 76 -6.05 -4.32 6.48
C VAL A 76 -6.92 -3.12 6.87
N ASP A 77 -6.40 -2.28 7.77
CA ASP A 77 -7.04 -1.03 8.17
C ASP A 77 -6.55 0.14 7.29
N TYR A 78 -5.28 0.10 6.88
CA TYR A 78 -4.65 1.11 6.01
C TYR A 78 -3.96 0.42 4.84
N LEU A 79 -4.15 0.97 3.65
CA LEU A 79 -3.50 0.50 2.44
C LEU A 79 -2.80 1.68 1.76
N HIS A 80 -1.47 1.62 1.78
CA HIS A 80 -0.58 2.65 1.26
C HIS A 80 -0.17 2.30 -0.16
N ALA A 81 -0.32 3.22 -1.10
CA ALA A 81 0.14 3.03 -2.48
C ALA A 81 1.19 4.08 -2.83
N PHE A 82 2.40 3.66 -3.19
CA PHE A 82 3.50 4.56 -3.53
C PHE A 82 3.52 4.99 -5.01
N SER A 83 2.59 4.44 -5.79
CA SER A 83 2.32 4.81 -7.18
C SER A 83 0.88 5.28 -7.32
N PRO A 84 0.57 6.17 -8.27
CA PRO A 84 -0.80 6.50 -8.61
C PRO A 84 -1.59 5.23 -8.97
N LEU A 85 -2.76 5.05 -8.35
CA LEU A 85 -3.67 3.97 -8.67
C LEU A 85 -4.61 4.38 -9.80
N ALA A 86 -4.89 3.46 -10.72
CA ALA A 86 -5.90 3.69 -11.75
C ALA A 86 -7.29 3.88 -11.08
N PRO A 87 -8.17 4.73 -11.63
CA PRO A 87 -9.50 4.94 -11.07
C PRO A 87 -10.31 3.64 -10.91
N ALA A 88 -10.19 2.71 -11.87
CA ALA A 88 -10.85 1.41 -11.79
C ALA A 88 -10.37 0.57 -10.59
N LEU A 89 -9.06 0.55 -10.34
CA LEU A 89 -8.47 -0.15 -9.19
C LEU A 89 -8.90 0.51 -7.87
N LEU A 90 -8.93 1.84 -7.81
CA LEU A 90 -9.38 2.58 -6.64
C LEU A 90 -10.85 2.23 -6.31
N THR A 91 -11.72 2.20 -7.32
CA THR A 91 -13.12 1.79 -7.14
C THR A 91 -13.22 0.35 -6.64
N ALA A 92 -12.49 -0.58 -7.26
CA ALA A 92 -12.49 -1.98 -6.85
C ALA A 92 -11.99 -2.19 -5.41
N LEU A 93 -10.96 -1.43 -4.99
CA LEU A 93 -10.47 -1.44 -3.60
C LEU A 93 -11.55 -0.94 -2.63
N ASN A 94 -12.20 0.19 -2.94
CA ASN A 94 -13.28 0.72 -2.12
C ASN A 94 -14.48 -0.25 -2.01
N GLU A 95 -14.79 -1.00 -3.06
CA GLU A 95 -15.92 -1.95 -3.04
C GLU A 95 -15.61 -3.23 -2.26
N ARG A 96 -14.39 -3.78 -2.40
CA ARG A 96 -14.07 -5.11 -1.87
C ARG A 96 -13.49 -5.11 -0.46
N VAL A 97 -12.75 -4.05 -0.10
CA VAL A 97 -11.97 -4.04 1.15
C VAL A 97 -12.29 -2.85 2.06
N SER A 98 -13.40 -2.14 1.79
CA SER A 98 -13.96 -1.18 2.75
C SER A 98 -14.26 -1.86 4.10
N PRO A 99 -13.93 -1.22 5.24
CA PRO A 99 -13.65 0.22 5.43
C PRO A 99 -12.16 0.61 5.44
N VAL A 100 -11.30 0.04 4.60
CA VAL A 100 -9.88 0.40 4.54
C VAL A 100 -9.65 1.89 4.24
N VAL A 101 -8.66 2.49 4.90
CA VAL A 101 -8.15 3.83 4.57
C VAL A 101 -7.10 3.71 3.47
N LEU A 102 -7.36 4.33 2.32
CA LEU A 102 -6.43 4.37 1.19
C LEU A 102 -5.57 5.63 1.25
N ASP A 103 -4.26 5.46 1.41
CA ASP A 103 -3.27 6.53 1.25
C ASP A 103 -2.53 6.32 -0.07
N ALA A 104 -3.06 6.93 -1.13
CA ALA A 104 -2.47 6.84 -2.47
C ALA A 104 -1.58 8.04 -2.75
N ALA A 105 -0.33 7.77 -3.17
CA ALA A 105 0.59 8.79 -3.64
C ALA A 105 -0.09 9.63 -4.73
N LYS A 106 -0.27 10.92 -4.45
CA LYS A 106 -0.57 11.91 -5.50
C LYS A 106 0.61 11.87 -6.47
N ARG A 107 0.33 11.78 -7.79
CA ARG A 107 1.33 11.80 -8.88
C ARG A 107 2.53 12.69 -8.49
N SER A 108 3.58 12.07 -7.96
CA SER A 108 4.90 12.64 -8.01
C SER A 108 5.49 12.05 -9.27
N SER A 109 5.82 12.91 -10.21
CA SER A 109 6.53 12.52 -11.42
C SER A 109 7.71 11.63 -11.03
N PRO A 110 8.01 10.55 -11.77
CA PRO A 110 9.27 9.85 -11.56
C PRO A 110 10.40 10.89 -11.67
N PRO A 111 11.45 10.81 -10.83
CA PRO A 111 12.61 11.67 -11.00
C PRO A 111 13.10 11.45 -12.43
N VAL A 112 13.12 12.53 -13.21
CA VAL A 112 13.68 12.55 -14.56
C VAL A 112 15.14 12.11 -14.42
N GLY A 113 15.43 10.87 -14.80
CA GLY A 113 16.81 10.41 -14.97
C GLY A 113 17.51 11.32 -15.98
N PRO A 114 18.83 11.54 -15.82
CA PRO A 114 19.55 12.52 -16.62
C PRO A 114 19.36 12.20 -18.10
N SER A 115 18.80 13.18 -18.83
CA SER A 115 18.74 13.18 -20.29
C SER A 115 20.15 12.94 -20.81
N GLY A 116 20.44 11.70 -21.21
CA GLY A 116 21.66 11.36 -21.91
C GLY A 116 21.65 12.07 -23.25
N GLY A 117 22.30 13.23 -23.30
CA GLY A 117 22.75 13.82 -24.55
C GLY A 117 23.79 12.90 -25.15
N LEU A 118 23.37 12.10 -26.13
CA LEU A 118 24.28 11.60 -27.15
C LEU A 118 24.60 12.79 -28.06
N GLU A 119 25.64 13.53 -27.70
CA GLU A 119 26.38 14.34 -28.67
C GLU A 119 27.12 13.37 -29.60
N GLU A 120 26.90 13.60 -30.89
CA GLU A 120 27.57 12.99 -32.03
C GLU A 120 29.08 13.31 -31.99
N ASP A 121 29.92 12.31 -32.22
CA ASP A 121 31.17 12.42 -33.01
C ASP A 121 31.53 11.06 -33.63
#